data_AF-A0A0F9ACY2-F1
#
_entry.id   AF-A0A0F9ACY2-F1
#
_cell.length_a   1.000
_cell.length_b   1.000
_cell.length_c   1.000
_cell.angle_alpha   90.00
_cell.angle_beta   90.00
_cell.angle_gamma   90.00
#
_symmetry.space_group_name_H-M   'P 1'
#
loop_
_entity.id
_entity.type
_entity.pdbx_description
1 polymer ?
#
loop_
_entity_poly.entity_id
_entity_poly.type
_entity_poly.pdbx_seq_one_letter_code
_entity_poly.pdbx_strand_id
1 'polypeptide(L)'
;MINKLTSPGSQSMYIEATLNNTGGLCNSSPFFTTLPVPYICDGNPYGYNHGAVDIDGDSLVYTLVNPLTTGGTPIGYQPGYSPTYPVFTSSGVVVFNSQTGQMSLNNPLLTFWDPPDSVQIAV
;
A
#
# COMPACT_ATOMS: atom_id res chain seq x y z
N MET A 1 5.20 -14.09 -11.52
CA MET A 1 3.80 -14.23 -11.04
C MET A 1 3.63 -13.50 -9.71
N ILE A 2 2.55 -12.74 -9.52
CA ILE A 2 2.16 -12.20 -8.21
C ILE A 2 1.54 -13.34 -7.40
N ASN A 3 2.10 -13.67 -6.23
CA ASN A 3 1.70 -14.83 -5.43
C ASN A 3 1.43 -14.50 -3.95
N LYS A 4 1.28 -13.21 -3.59
CA LYS A 4 1.14 -12.75 -2.20
C LYS A 4 -0.32 -12.82 -1.69
N LEU A 5 -1.27 -12.86 -2.61
CA LEU A 5 -2.71 -12.91 -2.33
C LEU A 5 -3.28 -14.28 -2.70
N THR A 6 -4.47 -14.60 -2.22
CA THR A 6 -5.23 -15.79 -2.62
C THR A 6 -5.82 -15.62 -4.03
N SER A 7 -5.46 -16.52 -4.94
CA SER A 7 -5.92 -16.53 -6.35
C SER A 7 -5.83 -15.16 -7.04
N PRO A 8 -4.65 -14.51 -7.07
CA PRO A 8 -4.52 -13.10 -7.46
C PRO A 8 -4.94 -12.85 -8.92
N GLY A 9 -4.72 -13.82 -9.82
CA GLY A 9 -5.14 -13.72 -11.23
C GLY A 9 -6.66 -13.76 -11.44
N SER A 10 -7.45 -14.02 -10.39
CA SER A 10 -8.91 -14.04 -10.41
C SER A 10 -9.52 -12.88 -9.61
N GLN A 11 -8.71 -11.95 -9.11
CA GLN A 11 -9.19 -10.79 -8.36
C GLN A 11 -9.31 -9.56 -9.26
N SER A 12 -10.27 -8.69 -8.95
CA SER A 12 -10.40 -7.38 -9.58
C SER A 12 -9.88 -6.30 -8.65
N MET A 13 -9.34 -5.21 -9.22
CA MET A 13 -8.99 -4.03 -8.44
C MET A 13 -10.25 -3.35 -7.92
N TYR A 14 -10.24 -2.97 -6.64
CA TYR A 14 -11.30 -2.18 -6.00
C TYR A 14 -10.69 -0.93 -5.37
N ILE A 15 -11.28 0.23 -5.66
CA ILE A 15 -10.91 1.52 -5.10
C ILE A 15 -12.20 2.22 -4.69
N GLU A 16 -12.21 2.81 -3.50
CA GLU A 16 -13.37 3.53 -2.96
C GLU A 16 -12.91 4.78 -2.20
N ALA A 17 -13.75 5.80 -2.24
CA ALA A 17 -13.66 6.98 -1.39
C ALA A 17 -15.06 7.32 -0.89
N THR A 18 -15.16 7.74 0.36
CA THR A 18 -16.42 8.18 0.97
C THR A 18 -16.35 9.69 1.26
N LEU A 19 -17.50 10.35 1.17
CA LEU A 19 -17.63 11.78 1.43
C LEU A 19 -18.67 12.01 2.53
N ASN A 20 -18.31 12.80 3.53
CA ASN A 20 -19.22 13.20 4.60
C ASN A 20 -19.48 14.72 4.55
N ASN A 21 -20.65 15.12 4.06
CA ASN A 21 -21.05 16.54 3.96
C ASN A 21 -21.95 17.02 5.12
N THR A 22 -22.09 16.24 6.19
CA THR A 22 -23.02 16.56 7.29
C THR A 22 -22.58 17.76 8.14
N GLY A 23 -21.30 18.13 8.08
CA GLY A 23 -20.71 19.29 8.77
C GLY A 23 -20.78 20.62 8.01
N GLY A 24 -21.38 20.65 6.81
CA GLY A 24 -21.36 21.81 5.91
C GLY A 24 -20.29 21.69 4.80
N LEU A 25 -20.29 22.62 3.85
CA LEU A 25 -19.43 22.59 2.65
C LEU A 25 -18.09 23.34 2.82
N CYS A 26 -17.74 23.73 4.05
CA CYS A 26 -16.55 24.53 4.36
C CYS A 26 -15.35 23.68 4.78
N ASN A 27 -15.22 22.45 4.26
CA ASN A 27 -14.04 21.59 4.44
C ASN A 27 -13.62 21.01 3.10
N SER A 28 -12.33 20.82 2.92
CA SER A 28 -11.74 20.19 1.75
C SER A 28 -11.51 18.70 2.02
N SER A 29 -11.33 17.93 0.96
CA SER A 29 -10.81 16.57 1.07
C SER A 29 -9.29 16.59 0.92
N PRO A 30 -8.57 15.65 1.55
CA PRO A 30 -7.13 15.54 1.36
C PRO A 30 -6.80 15.17 -0.08
N PHE A 31 -5.63 15.61 -0.54
CA PHE A 31 -5.11 15.28 -1.85
C PHE A 31 -3.64 14.86 -1.78
N PHE A 32 -3.21 14.04 -2.74
CA PHE A 32 -1.82 13.61 -2.85
C PHE A 32 -1.00 14.65 -3.62
N THR A 33 0.14 15.02 -3.04
CA THR A 33 1.08 15.99 -3.65
C THR A 33 2.04 15.35 -4.66
N THR A 34 2.08 14.02 -4.70
CA THR A 34 2.97 13.23 -5.57
C THR A 34 2.24 12.05 -6.17
N LEU A 35 2.55 11.70 -7.42
CA LEU A 35 2.06 10.46 -8.01
C LEU A 35 2.69 9.26 -7.29
N PRO A 36 1.91 8.23 -6.92
CA PRO A 36 2.42 7.07 -6.20
C PRO A 36 3.11 6.11 -7.16
N VAL A 37 4.36 6.40 -7.51
CA VAL A 37 5.19 5.54 -8.39
C VAL A 37 6.41 5.03 -7.61
N PRO A 38 6.21 4.11 -6.64
CA PRO A 38 7.32 3.55 -5.89
C PRO A 38 8.18 2.62 -6.75
N TYR A 39 9.50 2.76 -6.62
CA TYR A 39 10.48 1.83 -7.16
C TYR A 39 11.31 1.28 -6.00
N ILE A 40 11.29 -0.04 -5.82
CA ILE A 40 11.91 -0.72 -4.69
C ILE A 40 12.99 -1.66 -5.25
N CYS A 41 14.23 -1.48 -4.79
CA CYS A 41 15.31 -2.41 -5.10
C CYS A 41 15.32 -3.55 -4.08
N ASP A 42 15.58 -4.76 -4.55
CA ASP A 42 15.89 -5.89 -3.66
C ASP A 42 17.11 -5.55 -2.80
N GLY A 43 17.09 -5.98 -1.53
CA GLY A 43 18.23 -5.80 -0.63
C GLY A 43 18.35 -4.40 0.02
N ASN A 44 17.70 -3.39 -0.56
CA ASN A 44 17.97 -1.99 -0.23
C ASN A 44 16.85 -1.38 0.61
N PRO A 45 17.14 -0.78 1.78
CA PRO A 45 16.14 -0.08 2.57
C PRO A 45 15.37 0.94 1.75
N TYR A 46 14.05 0.96 1.91
CA TYR A 46 13.16 1.84 1.17
C TYR A 46 12.15 2.52 2.09
N GLY A 47 11.98 3.83 1.91
CA GLY A 47 10.98 4.63 2.60
C GLY A 47 9.93 5.13 1.61
N TYR A 48 8.66 5.03 2.00
CA TYR A 48 7.54 5.51 1.20
C TYR A 48 6.58 6.32 2.05
N ASN A 49 6.14 7.46 1.52
CA ASN A 49 5.08 8.27 2.11
C ASN A 49 4.06 8.57 1.00
N HIS A 50 2.78 8.52 1.33
CA HIS A 50 1.73 8.80 0.37
C HIS A 50 1.66 10.27 -0.06
N GLY A 51 2.23 11.19 0.73
CA GLY A 51 2.28 12.62 0.42
C GLY A 51 0.90 13.27 0.42
N ALA A 52 -0.05 12.74 1.20
CA ALA A 52 -1.37 13.34 1.34
C ALA A 52 -1.31 14.56 2.25
N VAL A 53 -2.04 15.60 1.87
CA VAL A 53 -2.18 16.84 2.63
C VAL A 53 -3.64 17.27 2.64
N ASP A 54 -4.06 17.91 3.72
CA ASP A 54 -5.33 18.59 3.83
C ASP A 54 -5.06 20.11 3.95
N ILE A 55 -5.72 20.92 3.12
CA ILE A 55 -5.47 22.36 3.06
C ILE A 55 -6.07 23.12 4.24
N ASP A 56 -7.08 22.54 4.88
CA ASP A 56 -7.74 23.12 6.06
C ASP A 56 -6.97 22.79 7.35
N GLY A 57 -5.89 21.99 7.24
CA GLY A 57 -5.03 21.62 8.36
C GLY A 57 -5.57 20.46 9.18
N ASP A 58 -6.53 19.71 8.64
CA ASP A 58 -7.07 18.52 9.29
C ASP A 58 -5.99 17.44 9.46
N SER A 59 -6.07 16.73 10.59
CA SER A 59 -5.22 15.56 10.82
C SER A 59 -5.59 14.41 9.90
N LEU A 60 -4.58 13.76 9.33
CA LEU A 60 -4.76 12.57 8.50
C LEU A 60 -4.41 11.31 9.28
N VAL A 61 -5.24 10.27 9.13
CA VAL A 61 -5.04 8.96 9.76
C VAL A 61 -4.98 7.91 8.67
N TYR A 62 -3.98 7.03 8.77
CA TYR A 62 -3.69 6.01 7.78
C TYR A 62 -3.79 4.62 8.41
N THR A 63 -4.35 3.68 7.65
CA THR A 63 -4.47 2.27 8.06
C THR A 63 -4.10 1.38 6.88
N LEU A 64 -3.28 0.35 7.14
CA LEU A 64 -3.03 -0.70 6.17
C LEU A 64 -4.15 -1.75 6.29
N VAL A 65 -4.81 -2.03 5.16
CA VAL A 65 -5.96 -2.94 5.10
C VAL A 65 -5.69 -4.09 4.13
N ASN A 66 -6.53 -5.12 4.17
CA ASN A 66 -6.58 -6.09 3.09
C ASN A 66 -6.96 -5.39 1.78
N PRO A 67 -6.35 -5.77 0.65
CA PRO A 67 -6.87 -5.34 -0.63
C PRO A 67 -8.28 -5.90 -0.81
N LEU A 68 -9.15 -5.11 -1.43
CA LEU A 68 -10.53 -5.48 -1.66
C LEU A 68 -10.70 -5.94 -3.11
N THR A 69 -11.67 -6.82 -3.33
CA THR A 69 -12.13 -7.26 -4.65
C THR A 69 -13.56 -6.76 -4.88
N THR A 70 -14.19 -7.22 -5.96
CA THR A 70 -15.58 -6.93 -6.34
C THR A 70 -16.51 -6.94 -5.12
N GLY A 71 -17.29 -5.86 -4.97
CA GLY A 71 -18.23 -5.69 -3.86
C GLY A 71 -17.60 -5.34 -2.51
N GLY A 72 -16.34 -4.88 -2.49
CA GLY A 72 -15.66 -4.48 -1.26
C GLY A 72 -15.25 -5.65 -0.37
N THR A 73 -15.18 -6.86 -0.92
CA THR A 73 -14.83 -8.06 -0.14
C THR A 73 -13.31 -8.13 0.07
N PRO A 74 -12.82 -8.36 1.30
CA PRO A 74 -11.39 -8.52 1.55
C PRO A 74 -10.79 -9.75 0.85
N ILE A 75 -9.63 -9.56 0.23
CA ILE A 75 -8.82 -10.65 -0.32
C ILE A 75 -7.85 -11.14 0.77
N GLY A 76 -7.75 -12.46 0.92
CA GLY A 76 -6.79 -13.07 1.84
C GLY A 76 -5.35 -12.94 1.35
N TYR A 77 -4.43 -12.77 2.30
CA TYR A 77 -3.01 -12.93 2.06
C TYR A 77 -2.62 -14.42 2.11
N GLN A 78 -1.61 -14.82 1.34
CA GLN A 78 -0.97 -16.13 1.52
C GLN A 78 -0.24 -16.19 2.87
N PRO A 79 -0.02 -17.39 3.43
CA PRO A 79 0.73 -17.55 4.68
C PRO A 79 2.06 -16.77 4.68
N GLY A 80 2.32 -16.05 5.77
CA GLY A 80 3.51 -15.22 5.93
C GLY A 80 3.37 -13.77 5.47
N TYR A 81 2.25 -13.39 4.85
CA TYR A 81 1.93 -12.01 4.49
C TYR A 81 0.72 -11.47 5.25
N SER A 82 0.66 -10.16 5.43
CA SER A 82 -0.47 -9.47 6.06
C SER A 82 -0.53 -8.00 5.60
N PRO A 83 -1.59 -7.24 5.93
CA PRO A 83 -1.61 -5.81 5.65
C PRO A 83 -0.42 -5.04 6.23
N THR A 84 0.05 -5.42 7.43
CA THR A 84 1.21 -4.80 8.10
C THR A 84 2.53 -5.43 7.71
N TYR A 85 2.51 -6.50 6.90
CA TYR A 85 3.69 -7.17 6.39
C TYR A 85 3.47 -7.65 4.94
N PRO A 86 3.32 -6.72 3.97
CA PRO A 86 2.94 -7.04 2.58
C PRO A 86 4.12 -7.45 1.70
N VAL A 87 5.35 -7.27 2.19
CA VAL A 87 6.60 -7.62 1.52
C VAL A 87 7.51 -8.25 2.56
N PHE A 88 8.16 -9.36 2.21
CA PHE A 88 9.18 -9.92 3.08
C PHE A 88 10.35 -8.96 3.23
N THR A 89 10.90 -8.91 4.42
CA THR A 89 12.13 -8.19 4.76
C THR A 89 13.06 -9.17 5.45
N SER A 90 14.37 -8.98 5.30
CA SER A 90 15.33 -9.84 6.01
C SER A 90 15.24 -9.69 7.54
N SER A 91 14.75 -8.54 8.02
CA SER A 91 14.51 -8.29 9.45
C SER A 91 13.19 -8.88 9.97
N GLY A 92 12.29 -9.34 9.09
CA GLY A 92 10.96 -9.81 9.51
C GLY A 92 9.98 -8.69 9.91
N VAL A 93 10.30 -7.43 9.60
CA VAL A 93 9.57 -6.25 10.11
C VAL A 93 9.40 -5.19 9.02
N VAL A 94 8.17 -4.71 8.89
CA VAL A 94 7.82 -3.46 8.17
C VAL A 94 7.33 -2.46 9.21
N VAL A 95 7.85 -1.23 9.15
CA VAL A 95 7.44 -0.16 10.06
C VAL A 95 6.46 0.75 9.35
N PHE A 96 5.33 1.06 10.01
CA PHE A 96 4.31 1.95 9.50
C PHE A 96 3.85 2.93 10.57
N ASN A 97 3.84 4.22 10.24
CA ASN A 97 3.32 5.26 11.12
C ASN A 97 1.92 5.69 10.63
N SER A 98 0.90 5.39 11.42
CA SER A 98 -0.51 5.71 11.09
C SER A 98 -0.86 7.19 11.15
N GLN A 99 -0.02 8.04 11.72
CA GLN A 99 -0.24 9.49 11.79
C GLN A 99 0.40 10.23 10.62
N THR A 100 1.45 9.65 10.01
CA THR A 100 2.19 10.30 8.93
C THR A 100 2.10 9.56 7.59
N GLY A 101 1.60 8.33 7.59
CA GLY A 101 1.60 7.45 6.42
C GLY A 101 2.99 6.97 6.01
N GLN A 102 4.01 7.19 6.84
CA GLN A 102 5.37 6.75 6.55
C GLN A 102 5.49 5.24 6.69
N MET A 103 5.90 4.59 5.61
CA MET A 103 6.28 3.18 5.55
C MET A 103 7.80 3.05 5.40
N SER A 104 8.39 2.11 6.14
CA SER A 104 9.81 1.75 6.02
C SER A 104 9.97 0.25 5.84
N LEU A 105 10.62 -0.13 4.74
CA LEU A 105 10.96 -1.49 4.37
C LEU A 105 12.47 -1.67 4.57
N ASN A 106 12.88 -2.37 5.61
CA ASN A 106 14.29 -2.62 5.87
C ASN A 106 14.74 -3.85 5.10
N ASN A 107 15.57 -3.66 4.07
CA ASN A 107 16.12 -4.77 3.27
C ASN A 107 15.00 -5.71 2.75
N PRO A 108 14.11 -5.19 1.88
CA PRO A 108 13.03 -5.97 1.30
C PRO A 108 13.59 -7.09 0.43
N LEU A 109 12.96 -8.26 0.55
CA LEU A 109 13.26 -9.45 -0.23
C LEU A 109 12.20 -9.57 -1.32
N LEU A 110 12.59 -9.19 -2.53
CA LEU A 110 11.76 -9.23 -3.72
C LEU A 110 11.98 -10.55 -4.45
N THR A 111 11.48 -11.65 -3.89
CA THR A 111 11.54 -12.96 -4.55
C THR A 111 10.50 -13.04 -5.68
N PHE A 112 10.82 -12.42 -6.81
CA PHE A 112 10.19 -12.81 -8.07
C PHE A 112 10.86 -14.11 -8.50
N TRP A 113 10.09 -15.20 -8.65
CA TRP A 113 10.55 -16.31 -9.48
C TRP A 113 10.52 -15.80 -10.92
N ASP A 114 11.52 -15.00 -11.28
CA ASP A 114 11.82 -14.61 -12.65
C ASP A 114 13.05 -15.43 -13.04
N PRO A 115 12.97 -16.33 -14.03
CA PRO A 115 14.20 -16.81 -14.67
C PRO A 115 14.98 -15.58 -15.14
N PRO A 116 16.32 -15.64 -15.20
CA PRO A 116 17.13 -14.46 -15.46
C PRO A 116 16.71 -13.86 -16.79
N ASP A 117 16.08 -12.68 -16.79
CA ASP A 117 16.20 -11.61 -17.80
C ASP A 117 15.01 -10.62 -17.92
N SER A 118 14.15 -10.36 -16.91
CA SER A 118 13.24 -9.19 -16.99
C SER A 118 12.65 -8.68 -15.67
N VAL A 119 13.33 -7.72 -15.02
CA VAL A 119 12.69 -6.94 -13.92
C VAL A 119 11.94 -5.74 -14.51
N GLN A 120 10.61 -5.86 -14.59
CA GLN A 120 9.67 -4.74 -14.67
C GLN A 120 8.56 -4.99 -13.64
N ILE A 121 8.40 -4.08 -12.67
CA ILE A 121 7.28 -4.08 -11.73
C ILE A 121 6.36 -2.93 -12.13
N ALA A 122 5.20 -3.26 -12.67
CA ALA A 122 4.06 -2.34 -12.72
C ALA A 122 3.17 -2.65 -11.50
N VAL A 123 2.78 -1.59 -10.79
CA VAL A 123 1.92 -1.62 -9.59
C VAL A 123 0.50 -2.03 -9.95
#